data_AF-A0A5E4MSH7-F1
#
_entry.id   AF-A0A5E4MSH7-F1
#
_cell.length_a   1.000
_cell.length_b   1.000
_cell.length_c   1.000
_cell.angle_alpha   90.00
_cell.angle_beta   90.00
_cell.angle_gamma   90.00
#
_symmetry.space_group_name_H-M   'P 1'
#
loop_
_entity.id
_entity.type
_entity.pdbx_description
1 polymer ?
#
loop_
_entity_poly.entity_id
_entity_poly.type
_entity_poly.pdbx_seq_one_letter_code
_entity_poly.pdbx_strand_id
1 'polypeptide(L)'
;MPNRYFRNVFPDNTNLNYSYYVIWRNKAISLTKWIMKNASSSSSNDLYTGTTGIAYMFYRLATSNTYDTRMSTSYLNKAVEVLNLKEYKFNEKKSSQFICGDAGINAVYAAIYHQIGDEKTSEIYLENFKKGLTICKPIDFHMAGGDEYFVGRAGYLFGVLWLEKVFAKKIIADQDIVELCSTIVESGRRYSKQKKSMFPLMYSYYNKEYLGAAHGLCTILQVLISFPQFIHKEPQAKQDIKTCIDMLISLQTANGNFPCTMNEIGPKQRSEQDELVHWCHGAPGN
;
A
#
# COMPACT_ATOMS: atom_id res chain seq x y z
N MET A 1 28.65 -14.30 -6.85
CA MET A 1 27.30 -14.79 -7.19
C MET A 1 26.30 -14.05 -6.31
N PRO A 2 25.06 -13.83 -6.75
CA PRO A 2 24.06 -13.20 -5.88
C PRO A 2 23.70 -14.09 -4.70
N ASN A 3 23.65 -13.52 -3.49
CA ASN A 3 23.32 -14.26 -2.26
C ASN A 3 21.81 -14.33 -2.00
N ARG A 4 21.02 -13.50 -2.69
CA ARG A 4 19.61 -13.23 -2.33
C ARG A 4 18.59 -13.66 -3.38
N TYR A 5 19.03 -14.14 -4.54
CA TYR A 5 18.14 -14.61 -5.59
C TYR A 5 18.74 -15.78 -6.37
N PHE A 6 17.86 -16.67 -6.82
CA PHE A 6 18.25 -17.77 -7.70
C PHE A 6 18.55 -17.23 -9.10
N ARG A 7 19.48 -17.88 -9.80
CA ARG A 7 19.70 -17.61 -11.22
C ARG A 7 18.40 -17.88 -11.98
N ASN A 8 17.89 -16.88 -12.70
CA ASN A 8 16.75 -17.07 -13.58
C ASN A 8 17.12 -18.08 -14.68
N VAL A 9 16.39 -19.19 -14.73
CA VAL A 9 16.57 -20.26 -15.74
C VAL A 9 15.61 -20.12 -16.91
N PHE A 10 14.67 -19.18 -16.84
CA PHE A 10 13.71 -18.92 -17.91
C PHE A 10 14.35 -18.01 -18.96
N PRO A 11 14.14 -18.31 -20.27
CA PRO A 11 14.62 -17.46 -21.34
C PRO A 11 13.89 -16.12 -21.33
N ASP A 12 14.56 -15.08 -21.80
CA ASP A 12 13.91 -13.79 -22.07
C ASP A 12 12.80 -13.98 -23.12
N ASN A 13 11.72 -13.21 -22.94
CA ASN A 13 10.53 -13.39 -23.76
C ASN A 13 10.79 -12.95 -25.20
N THR A 14 10.95 -13.93 -26.09
CA THR A 14 11.08 -13.71 -27.54
C THR A 14 9.80 -14.05 -28.30
N ASN A 15 8.86 -14.79 -27.70
CA ASN A 15 7.53 -15.11 -28.23
C ASN A 15 6.57 -15.56 -27.11
N LEU A 16 5.36 -14.98 -27.08
CA LEU A 16 4.31 -15.35 -26.11
C LEU A 16 3.75 -16.75 -26.42
N ASN A 17 4.29 -17.78 -25.77
CA ASN A 17 3.71 -19.12 -25.84
C ASN A 17 2.52 -19.24 -24.86
N TYR A 18 1.31 -19.14 -25.41
CA TYR A 18 0.04 -19.18 -24.67
C TYR A 18 -0.17 -20.46 -23.83
N SER A 19 0.53 -21.56 -24.15
CA SER A 19 0.46 -22.80 -23.36
C SER A 19 0.99 -22.64 -21.93
N TYR A 20 2.04 -21.84 -21.73
CA TYR A 20 2.55 -21.56 -20.38
C TYR A 20 1.55 -20.78 -19.55
N TYR A 21 0.82 -19.84 -20.16
CA TYR A 21 -0.22 -19.08 -19.47
C TYR A 21 -1.30 -20.00 -18.89
N VAL A 22 -1.79 -20.96 -19.69
CA VAL A 22 -2.80 -21.94 -19.24
C VAL A 22 -2.29 -22.78 -18.07
N ILE A 23 -1.04 -23.26 -18.15
CA ILE A 23 -0.42 -24.06 -17.07
C ILE A 23 -0.38 -23.27 -15.76
N TRP A 24 0.15 -22.04 -15.79
CA TRP A 24 0.29 -21.22 -14.59
C TRP A 24 -1.06 -20.75 -14.05
N ARG A 25 -2.02 -20.43 -14.93
CA ARG A 25 -3.40 -20.12 -14.53
C ARG A 25 -4.04 -21.30 -13.78
N ASN A 26 -3.90 -22.52 -14.30
CA ASN A 26 -4.46 -23.71 -13.65
C ASN A 26 -3.79 -24.01 -12.30
N LYS A 27 -2.47 -23.84 -12.21
CA LYS A 27 -1.74 -23.95 -10.93
C LYS A 27 -2.24 -22.91 -9.91
N ALA A 28 -2.43 -21.66 -10.33
CA ALA A 28 -2.98 -20.61 -9.49
C ALA A 28 -4.39 -20.98 -9.00
N ILE A 29 -5.27 -21.46 -9.87
CA ILE A 29 -6.63 -21.93 -9.49
C ILE A 29 -6.54 -23.06 -8.46
N SER A 30 -5.67 -24.06 -8.66
CA SER A 30 -5.48 -25.15 -7.69
C SER A 30 -5.00 -24.65 -6.33
N LEU A 31 -4.10 -23.67 -6.29
CA LEU A 31 -3.69 -23.01 -5.06
C LEU A 31 -4.86 -22.29 -4.37
N THR A 32 -5.71 -21.58 -5.12
CA THR A 32 -6.88 -20.93 -4.51
C THR A 32 -7.82 -21.95 -3.85
N LYS A 33 -8.06 -23.10 -4.47
CA LYS A 33 -8.88 -24.18 -3.90
C LYS A 33 -8.25 -24.76 -2.63
N TRP A 34 -6.93 -24.92 -2.62
CA TRP A 34 -6.20 -25.37 -1.44
C TRP A 34 -6.31 -24.35 -0.30
N ILE A 35 -6.16 -23.05 -0.59
CA ILE A 35 -6.33 -21.99 0.42
C ILE A 35 -7.77 -21.95 0.92
N MET A 36 -8.79 -22.07 0.06
CA MET A 36 -10.20 -22.14 0.50
C MET A 36 -10.44 -23.26 1.52
N LYS A 37 -9.80 -24.42 1.36
CA LYS A 37 -9.96 -25.55 2.27
C LYS A 37 -9.21 -25.37 3.59
N ASN A 38 -8.10 -24.65 3.59
CA ASN A 38 -7.17 -24.58 4.73
C ASN A 38 -7.08 -23.19 5.39
N ALA A 39 -7.81 -22.19 4.89
CA ALA A 39 -7.81 -20.84 5.46
C ALA A 39 -8.27 -20.88 6.93
N SER A 40 -7.45 -20.31 7.80
CA SER A 40 -7.65 -20.24 9.24
C SER A 40 -7.37 -18.81 9.74
N SER A 41 -7.70 -18.55 11.01
CA SER A 41 -7.36 -17.27 11.65
C SER A 41 -5.85 -17.09 11.79
N SER A 42 -5.37 -15.86 11.61
CA SER A 42 -3.99 -15.48 11.94
C SER A 42 -3.86 -14.94 13.38
N SER A 43 -2.62 -14.77 13.86
CA SER A 43 -2.32 -14.15 15.15
C SER A 43 -2.60 -12.64 15.16
N SER A 44 -2.55 -11.96 14.01
CA SER A 44 -3.01 -10.57 13.81
C SER A 44 -4.35 -10.52 13.07
N ASN A 45 -4.97 -9.34 12.97
CA ASN A 45 -6.19 -9.14 12.16
C ASN A 45 -5.98 -8.12 11.02
N ASP A 46 -4.77 -7.62 10.84
CA ASP A 46 -4.48 -6.58 9.82
C ASP A 46 -4.42 -7.14 8.39
N LEU A 47 -4.22 -6.23 7.43
CA LEU A 47 -4.14 -6.56 6.01
C LEU A 47 -2.81 -7.23 5.64
N TYR A 48 -1.72 -6.91 6.35
CA TYR A 48 -0.36 -7.34 6.02
C TYR A 48 -0.09 -8.81 6.35
N THR A 49 -0.49 -9.24 7.55
CA THR A 49 -0.19 -10.56 8.11
C THR A 49 -1.42 -11.26 8.70
N GLY A 50 -2.54 -10.55 8.74
CA GLY A 50 -3.71 -10.96 9.49
C GLY A 50 -4.80 -11.63 8.66
N THR A 51 -5.85 -12.02 9.39
CA THR A 51 -7.05 -12.64 8.83
C THR A 51 -7.73 -11.76 7.77
N THR A 52 -7.70 -10.43 7.93
CA THR A 52 -8.22 -9.48 6.93
C THR A 52 -7.49 -9.60 5.59
N GLY A 53 -6.17 -9.82 5.58
CA GLY A 53 -5.40 -10.06 4.33
C GLY A 53 -5.90 -11.27 3.55
N ILE A 54 -6.26 -12.34 4.27
CA ILE A 54 -6.83 -13.57 3.68
C ILE A 54 -8.22 -13.29 3.10
N ALA A 55 -9.07 -12.57 3.83
CA ALA A 55 -10.40 -12.19 3.33
C ALA A 55 -10.31 -11.24 2.12
N TYR A 56 -9.37 -10.30 2.12
CA TYR A 56 -9.09 -9.44 0.97
C TYR A 56 -8.68 -10.25 -0.26
N MET A 57 -7.85 -11.28 -0.11
CA MET A 57 -7.52 -12.20 -1.20
C MET A 57 -8.80 -12.83 -1.80
N PHE A 58 -9.71 -13.34 -0.97
CA PHE A 58 -10.98 -13.91 -1.46
C PHE A 58 -11.88 -12.87 -2.13
N TYR A 59 -11.97 -11.67 -1.56
CA TYR A 59 -12.65 -10.53 -2.21
C TYR A 59 -12.07 -10.23 -3.60
N ARG A 60 -10.74 -10.23 -3.75
CA ARG A 60 -10.07 -10.01 -5.04
C ARG A 60 -10.29 -11.15 -6.03
N LEU A 61 -10.39 -12.40 -5.57
CA LEU A 61 -10.77 -13.52 -6.42
C LEU A 61 -12.21 -13.38 -6.92
N ALA A 62 -13.13 -12.95 -6.05
CA ALA A 62 -14.54 -12.79 -6.38
C ALA A 62 -14.83 -11.65 -7.38
N THR A 63 -14.04 -10.58 -7.32
CA THR A 63 -14.23 -9.36 -8.12
C THR A 63 -13.33 -9.27 -9.35
N SER A 64 -12.48 -10.28 -9.57
CA SER A 64 -11.55 -10.32 -10.70
C SER A 64 -12.18 -10.96 -11.93
N ASN A 65 -12.02 -10.31 -13.09
CA ASN A 65 -12.46 -10.84 -14.38
C ASN A 65 -11.58 -11.99 -14.91
N THR A 66 -10.47 -12.30 -14.24
CA THR A 66 -9.51 -13.35 -14.68
C THR A 66 -9.94 -14.76 -14.24
N TYR A 67 -10.66 -14.83 -13.13
CA TYR A 67 -11.08 -16.09 -12.51
C TYR A 67 -12.52 -16.45 -12.90
N ASP A 68 -12.92 -17.68 -12.59
CA ASP A 68 -14.26 -18.17 -12.90
C ASP A 68 -15.31 -17.39 -12.09
N THR A 69 -16.09 -16.55 -12.78
CA THR A 69 -17.11 -15.70 -12.17
C THR A 69 -18.21 -16.51 -11.46
N ARG A 70 -18.42 -17.78 -11.85
CA ARG A 70 -19.36 -18.70 -11.17
C ARG A 70 -18.95 -19.00 -9.72
N MET A 71 -17.67 -18.78 -9.38
CA MET A 71 -17.14 -18.99 -8.03
C MET A 71 -17.22 -17.73 -7.17
N SER A 72 -17.62 -16.59 -7.73
CA SER A 72 -17.62 -15.29 -7.04
C SER A 72 -18.37 -15.33 -5.70
N THR A 73 -19.62 -15.84 -5.68
CA THR A 73 -20.41 -15.98 -4.44
C THR A 73 -19.72 -16.87 -3.40
N SER A 74 -19.10 -17.98 -3.83
CA SER A 74 -18.40 -18.88 -2.91
C SER A 74 -17.16 -18.22 -2.31
N TYR A 75 -16.41 -17.44 -3.10
CA TYR A 75 -15.28 -16.66 -2.60
C TYR A 75 -15.74 -15.58 -1.61
N LEU A 76 -16.82 -14.87 -1.88
CA LEU A 76 -17.36 -13.86 -0.96
C LEU A 76 -17.85 -14.49 0.35
N ASN A 77 -18.58 -15.61 0.28
CA ASN A 77 -18.97 -16.36 1.46
C ASN A 77 -17.75 -16.80 2.27
N LYS A 78 -16.68 -17.25 1.60
CA LYS A 78 -15.44 -17.61 2.29
C LYS A 78 -14.73 -16.39 2.88
N ALA A 79 -14.78 -15.23 2.22
CA ALA A 79 -14.25 -13.99 2.77
C ALA A 79 -14.95 -13.64 4.08
N VAL A 80 -16.28 -13.66 4.13
CA VAL A 80 -17.08 -13.42 5.34
C VAL A 80 -16.78 -14.47 6.42
N GLU A 81 -16.71 -15.75 6.06
CA GLU A 81 -16.31 -16.81 7.00
C GLU A 81 -14.96 -16.50 7.65
N VAL A 82 -13.96 -16.14 6.84
CA VAL A 82 -12.62 -15.78 7.30
C VAL A 82 -12.66 -14.56 8.22
N LEU A 83 -13.42 -13.51 7.89
CA LEU A 83 -13.57 -12.34 8.75
C LEU A 83 -14.13 -12.69 10.13
N ASN A 84 -14.99 -13.70 10.20
CA ASN A 84 -15.62 -14.16 11.44
C ASN A 84 -14.76 -15.15 12.25
N LEU A 85 -13.62 -15.61 11.72
CA LEU A 85 -12.68 -16.46 12.46
C LEU A 85 -11.97 -15.71 13.60
N LYS A 86 -12.07 -14.37 13.63
CA LYS A 86 -11.45 -13.55 14.64
C LYS A 86 -12.36 -12.41 15.06
N GLU A 87 -12.58 -12.29 16.37
CA GLU A 87 -13.35 -11.18 16.90
C GLU A 87 -12.67 -9.85 16.55
N TYR A 88 -13.45 -8.96 15.93
CA TYR A 88 -13.01 -7.64 15.58
C TYR A 88 -13.47 -6.62 16.62
N LYS A 89 -12.50 -5.91 17.21
CA LYS A 89 -12.74 -4.78 18.09
C LYS A 89 -12.04 -3.55 17.55
N PHE A 90 -12.81 -2.52 17.23
CA PHE A 90 -12.28 -1.26 16.69
C PHE A 90 -11.28 -0.63 17.67
N ASN A 91 -10.11 -0.28 17.16
CA ASN A 91 -9.08 0.46 17.87
C ASN A 91 -8.85 1.82 17.21
N GLU A 92 -9.38 2.86 17.84
CA GLU A 92 -9.30 4.23 17.35
C GLU A 92 -7.87 4.71 17.10
N LYS A 93 -6.89 4.26 17.91
CA LYS A 93 -5.47 4.62 17.74
C LYS A 93 -4.85 4.06 16.45
N LYS A 94 -5.48 3.04 15.86
CA LYS A 94 -5.06 2.41 14.60
C LYS A 94 -5.98 2.75 13.44
N SER A 95 -6.96 3.64 13.65
CA SER A 95 -8.00 3.96 12.66
C SER A 95 -7.48 4.63 11.38
N SER A 96 -6.25 5.16 11.39
CA SER A 96 -5.56 5.68 10.20
C SER A 96 -4.66 4.66 9.48
N GLN A 97 -4.31 3.54 10.12
CA GLN A 97 -3.29 2.62 9.63
C GLN A 97 -3.89 1.65 8.61
N PHE A 98 -3.53 1.82 7.33
CA PHE A 98 -4.15 1.04 6.25
C PHE A 98 -3.60 -0.39 6.13
N ILE A 99 -2.29 -0.59 6.20
CA ILE A 99 -1.71 -1.93 6.00
C ILE A 99 -1.68 -2.72 7.31
N CYS A 100 -1.40 -2.05 8.42
CA CYS A 100 -1.15 -2.69 9.72
C CYS A 100 -2.20 -2.40 10.80
N GLY A 101 -3.35 -1.81 10.45
CA GLY A 101 -4.37 -1.48 11.45
C GLY A 101 -5.77 -1.33 10.90
N ASP A 102 -6.57 -0.60 11.66
CA ASP A 102 -8.03 -0.62 11.55
C ASP A 102 -8.53 0.05 10.28
N ALA A 103 -7.79 0.96 9.65
CA ALA A 103 -8.23 1.51 8.37
C ALA A 103 -8.34 0.39 7.32
N GLY A 104 -7.33 -0.48 7.21
CA GLY A 104 -7.39 -1.61 6.26
C GLY A 104 -8.47 -2.61 6.57
N ILE A 105 -8.65 -2.92 7.86
CA ILE A 105 -9.70 -3.84 8.33
C ILE A 105 -11.06 -3.30 7.92
N ASN A 106 -11.38 -2.07 8.33
CA ASN A 106 -12.67 -1.45 8.02
C ASN A 106 -12.88 -1.30 6.51
N ALA A 107 -11.86 -0.93 5.75
CA ALA A 107 -11.97 -0.81 4.30
C ALA A 107 -12.32 -2.16 3.63
N VAL A 108 -11.64 -3.24 4.02
CA VAL A 108 -11.90 -4.59 3.47
C VAL A 108 -13.27 -5.11 3.88
N TYR A 109 -13.67 -4.91 5.14
CA TYR A 109 -14.99 -5.30 5.61
C TYR A 109 -16.07 -4.53 4.84
N ALA A 110 -15.94 -3.21 4.72
CA ALA A 110 -16.88 -2.38 3.95
C ALA A 110 -17.01 -2.89 2.52
N ALA A 111 -15.90 -3.16 1.84
CA ALA A 111 -15.90 -3.66 0.47
C ALA A 111 -16.56 -5.05 0.32
N ILE A 112 -16.31 -5.98 1.25
CA ILE A 112 -16.91 -7.33 1.21
C ILE A 112 -18.42 -7.24 1.46
N TYR A 113 -18.85 -6.51 2.49
CA TYR A 113 -20.27 -6.38 2.81
C TYR A 113 -21.05 -5.63 1.72
N HIS A 114 -20.43 -4.62 1.10
CA HIS A 114 -21.00 -3.96 -0.09
C HIS A 114 -21.18 -4.96 -1.24
N GLN A 115 -20.15 -5.77 -1.53
CA GLN A 115 -20.18 -6.71 -2.64
C GLN A 115 -21.22 -7.82 -2.50
N ILE A 116 -21.61 -8.20 -1.26
CA ILE A 116 -22.69 -9.17 -1.00
C ILE A 116 -24.07 -8.52 -0.83
N GLY A 117 -24.17 -7.19 -0.93
CA GLY A 117 -25.42 -6.44 -0.84
C GLY A 117 -25.88 -6.11 0.59
N ASP A 118 -25.04 -6.31 1.61
CA ASP A 118 -25.32 -5.84 2.98
C ASP A 118 -24.79 -4.41 3.18
N GLU A 119 -25.52 -3.46 2.59
CA GLU A 119 -25.16 -2.05 2.63
C GLU A 119 -25.15 -1.46 4.04
N LYS A 120 -26.00 -1.97 4.93
CA LYS A 120 -26.06 -1.50 6.32
C LYS A 120 -24.77 -1.82 7.06
N THR A 121 -24.31 -3.06 6.97
CA THR A 121 -23.05 -3.47 7.59
C THR A 121 -21.86 -2.81 6.90
N SER A 122 -21.90 -2.69 5.57
CA SER A 122 -20.87 -1.98 4.80
C SER A 122 -20.66 -0.54 5.28
N GLU A 123 -21.75 0.22 5.43
CA GLU A 123 -21.68 1.64 5.84
C GLU A 123 -21.12 1.79 7.27
N ILE A 124 -21.40 0.87 8.19
CA ILE A 124 -20.80 0.88 9.54
C ILE A 124 -19.28 0.83 9.47
N TYR A 125 -18.73 -0.08 8.66
CA TYR A 125 -17.28 -0.20 8.49
C TYR A 125 -16.72 0.99 7.71
N LEU A 126 -17.44 1.50 6.72
CA LEU A 126 -17.02 2.68 5.98
C LEU A 126 -16.91 3.92 6.90
N GLU A 127 -17.88 4.13 7.79
CA GLU A 127 -17.84 5.20 8.80
C GLU A 127 -16.67 5.02 9.79
N ASN A 128 -16.37 3.79 10.19
CA ASN A 128 -15.19 3.53 11.01
C ASN A 128 -13.87 3.82 10.28
N PHE A 129 -13.79 3.54 8.98
CA PHE A 129 -12.64 3.95 8.15
C PHE A 129 -12.49 5.47 8.10
N LYS A 130 -13.60 6.21 7.94
CA LYS A 130 -13.58 7.69 7.89
C LYS A 130 -13.03 8.33 9.17
N LYS A 131 -13.15 7.68 10.33
CA LYS A 131 -12.55 8.16 11.60
C LYS A 131 -11.04 8.33 11.54
N GLY A 132 -10.35 7.58 10.67
CA GLY A 132 -8.91 7.71 10.44
C GLY A 132 -8.49 9.10 9.95
N LEU A 133 -9.38 9.82 9.27
CA LEU A 133 -9.11 11.17 8.75
C LEU A 133 -8.68 12.12 9.88
N THR A 134 -9.43 12.15 10.98
CA THR A 134 -9.15 13.04 12.12
C THR A 134 -7.81 12.72 12.77
N ILE A 135 -7.43 11.44 12.85
CA ILE A 135 -6.14 11.01 13.37
C ILE A 135 -4.99 11.48 12.48
N CYS A 136 -5.19 11.53 11.17
CA CYS A 136 -4.17 11.92 10.20
C CYS A 136 -3.92 13.43 10.11
N LYS A 137 -4.85 14.30 10.56
CA LYS A 137 -4.73 15.77 10.41
C LYS A 137 -3.52 16.39 11.13
N PRO A 138 -3.21 16.05 12.40
CA PRO A 138 -2.08 16.67 13.11
C PRO A 138 -0.73 16.17 12.56
N ILE A 139 0.19 17.07 12.17
CA ILE A 139 1.51 16.72 11.57
C ILE A 139 2.22 15.60 12.35
N ASP A 140 2.34 15.75 13.67
CA ASP A 140 3.10 14.84 14.54
C ASP A 140 2.24 13.75 15.23
N PHE A 141 1.15 13.30 14.61
CA PHE A 141 0.26 12.29 15.22
C PHE A 141 0.94 10.94 15.52
N HIS A 142 2.07 10.64 14.84
CA HIS A 142 2.83 9.42 15.07
C HIS A 142 4.33 9.73 15.22
N MET A 143 4.85 9.57 16.45
CA MET A 143 6.23 9.91 16.81
C MET A 143 7.29 9.18 15.97
N ALA A 144 7.01 7.96 15.50
CA ALA A 144 7.97 7.20 14.71
C ALA A 144 8.02 7.64 13.25
N GLY A 145 7.07 8.46 12.76
CA GLY A 145 6.94 8.89 11.37
C GLY A 145 5.52 8.69 10.84
N GLY A 146 4.80 9.77 10.56
CA GLY A 146 3.37 9.73 10.27
C GLY A 146 2.96 9.67 8.79
N ASP A 147 3.89 9.65 7.85
CA ASP A 147 3.56 9.87 6.43
C ASP A 147 3.67 8.63 5.55
N GLU A 148 4.31 7.57 6.02
CA GLU A 148 4.60 6.39 5.21
C GLU A 148 3.37 5.49 4.94
N TYR A 149 3.57 4.40 4.19
CA TYR A 149 2.46 3.62 3.63
C TYR A 149 1.78 2.67 4.62
N PHE A 150 2.48 2.15 5.62
CA PHE A 150 1.93 1.08 6.45
C PHE A 150 0.97 1.59 7.53
N VAL A 151 1.39 2.65 8.21
CA VAL A 151 0.77 3.25 9.38
C VAL A 151 0.53 4.77 9.23
N GLY A 152 1.07 5.38 8.17
CA GLY A 152 0.99 6.81 7.92
C GLY A 152 -0.11 7.26 6.96
N ARG A 153 -0.08 8.56 6.65
CA ARG A 153 -1.05 9.25 5.79
C ARG A 153 -1.07 8.70 4.37
N ALA A 154 0.07 8.30 3.82
CA ALA A 154 0.09 7.74 2.47
C ALA A 154 -0.74 6.45 2.39
N GLY A 155 -0.60 5.57 3.39
CA GLY A 155 -1.45 4.38 3.50
C GLY A 155 -2.93 4.71 3.54
N TYR A 156 -3.31 5.64 4.42
CA TYR A 156 -4.70 6.07 4.56
C TYR A 156 -5.29 6.60 3.24
N LEU A 157 -4.56 7.47 2.54
CA LEU A 157 -4.97 8.05 1.26
C LEU A 157 -5.08 7.00 0.15
N PHE A 158 -4.20 6.00 0.11
CA PHE A 158 -4.38 4.85 -0.80
C PHE A 158 -5.63 4.04 -0.46
N GLY A 159 -5.96 3.91 0.82
CA GLY A 159 -7.23 3.33 1.27
C GLY A 159 -8.44 4.12 0.75
N VAL A 160 -8.38 5.45 0.77
CA VAL A 160 -9.43 6.30 0.19
C VAL A 160 -9.58 6.01 -1.30
N LEU A 161 -8.47 6.07 -2.07
CA LEU A 161 -8.50 5.81 -3.52
C LEU A 161 -9.07 4.43 -3.84
N TRP A 162 -8.69 3.41 -3.05
CA TRP A 162 -9.19 2.06 -3.23
C TRP A 162 -10.70 1.97 -2.96
N LEU A 163 -11.18 2.55 -1.86
CA LEU A 163 -12.62 2.57 -1.55
C LEU A 163 -13.43 3.39 -2.56
N GLU A 164 -12.93 4.53 -3.03
CA GLU A 164 -13.60 5.30 -4.09
C GLU A 164 -13.80 4.48 -5.36
N LYS A 165 -12.82 3.62 -5.69
CA LYS A 165 -12.96 2.66 -6.80
C LYS A 165 -13.95 1.55 -6.50
N VAL A 166 -13.98 1.01 -5.29
CA VAL A 166 -14.91 -0.07 -4.88
C VAL A 166 -16.35 0.42 -4.93
N PHE A 167 -16.63 1.59 -4.36
CA PHE A 167 -18.00 2.12 -4.22
C PHE A 167 -18.43 3.02 -5.39
N ALA A 168 -17.53 3.30 -6.34
CA ALA A 168 -17.74 4.22 -7.46
C ALA A 168 -18.30 5.59 -7.03
N LYS A 169 -17.91 6.07 -5.84
CA LYS A 169 -18.33 7.34 -5.25
C LYS A 169 -17.20 7.96 -4.42
N LYS A 170 -17.26 9.26 -4.20
CA LYS A 170 -16.36 9.95 -3.25
C LYS A 170 -16.59 9.45 -1.83
N ILE A 171 -15.50 9.12 -1.13
CA ILE A 171 -15.54 8.63 0.26
C ILE A 171 -15.22 9.76 1.23
N ILE A 172 -14.26 10.60 0.88
CA ILE A 172 -13.82 11.76 1.65
C ILE A 172 -13.97 13.01 0.78
N ALA A 173 -14.35 14.14 1.38
CA ALA A 173 -14.50 15.40 0.66
C ALA A 173 -13.14 15.88 0.10
N ASP A 174 -13.15 16.48 -1.09
CA ASP A 174 -11.93 16.95 -1.73
C ASP A 174 -11.17 17.99 -0.90
N GLN A 175 -11.88 18.78 -0.07
CA GLN A 175 -11.24 19.74 0.84
C GLN A 175 -10.37 19.02 1.88
N ASP A 176 -10.88 17.96 2.51
CA ASP A 176 -10.13 17.18 3.49
C ASP A 176 -8.95 16.44 2.85
N ILE A 177 -9.12 15.94 1.62
CA ILE A 177 -8.03 15.33 0.86
C ILE A 177 -6.91 16.35 0.57
N VAL A 178 -7.27 17.55 0.11
CA VAL A 178 -6.30 18.63 -0.14
C VAL A 178 -5.60 19.02 1.15
N GLU A 179 -6.33 19.19 2.25
CA GLU A 179 -5.76 19.49 3.58
C GLU A 179 -4.76 18.41 4.01
N LEU A 180 -5.10 17.13 3.82
CA LEU A 180 -4.24 16.03 4.21
C LEU A 180 -2.97 15.92 3.34
N CYS A 181 -3.10 16.13 2.02
CA CYS A 181 -1.94 16.20 1.13
C CYS A 181 -1.03 17.39 1.47
N SER A 182 -1.59 18.57 1.76
CA SER A 182 -0.82 19.74 2.22
C SER A 182 -0.11 19.45 3.54
N THR A 183 -0.73 18.69 4.44
CA THR A 183 -0.11 18.25 5.71
C THR A 183 1.10 17.35 5.47
N ILE A 184 1.02 16.39 4.54
CA ILE A 184 2.17 15.55 4.14
C ILE A 184 3.31 16.43 3.63
N VAL A 185 3.01 17.38 2.73
CA VAL A 185 4.04 18.26 2.16
C VAL A 185 4.68 19.15 3.22
N GLU A 186 3.88 19.74 4.11
CA GLU A 186 4.40 20.56 5.22
C GLU A 186 5.28 19.72 6.17
N SER A 187 4.86 18.50 6.52
CA SER A 187 5.67 17.54 7.28
C SER A 187 7.03 17.30 6.59
N GLY A 188 7.01 17.00 5.29
CA GLY A 188 8.22 16.74 4.51
C GLY A 188 9.17 17.93 4.41
N ARG A 189 8.63 19.15 4.23
CA ARG A 189 9.43 20.39 4.20
C ARG A 189 10.08 20.67 5.54
N ARG A 190 9.33 20.54 6.64
CA ARG A 190 9.86 20.74 8.01
C ARG A 190 11.00 19.79 8.30
N TYR A 191 10.80 18.50 8.02
CA TYR A 191 11.81 17.48 8.25
C TYR A 191 13.05 17.72 7.38
N SER A 192 12.86 17.96 6.08
CA SER A 192 13.96 18.27 5.16
C SER A 192 14.80 19.45 5.65
N LYS A 193 14.15 20.57 6.01
CA LYS A 193 14.84 21.76 6.54
C LYS A 193 15.60 21.45 7.83
N GLN A 194 14.99 20.73 8.77
CA GLN A 194 15.59 20.39 10.06
C GLN A 194 16.82 19.48 9.89
N LYS A 195 16.74 18.49 8.99
CA LYS A 195 17.82 17.53 8.73
C LYS A 195 18.81 17.99 7.66
N LYS A 196 18.55 19.14 7.04
CA LYS A 196 19.32 19.65 5.88
C LYS A 196 19.37 18.62 4.76
N SER A 197 18.24 17.98 4.48
CA SER A 197 18.14 16.99 3.42
C SER A 197 18.38 17.66 2.07
N MET A 198 18.92 16.90 1.12
CA MET A 198 19.03 17.34 -0.27
C MET A 198 17.68 17.38 -0.98
N PHE A 199 16.71 16.57 -0.54
CA PHE A 199 15.37 16.55 -1.11
C PHE A 199 14.52 17.68 -0.52
N PRO A 200 13.72 18.40 -1.32
CA PRO A 200 12.83 19.43 -0.77
C PRO A 200 11.76 18.84 0.19
N LEU A 201 11.35 17.59 -0.03
CA LEU A 201 10.51 16.80 0.87
C LEU A 201 11.27 15.55 1.30
N MET A 202 11.42 15.35 2.61
CA MET A 202 12.02 14.13 3.16
C MET A 202 11.26 13.69 4.41
N TYR A 203 11.28 12.39 4.69
CA TYR A 203 10.54 11.79 5.79
C TYR A 203 11.42 10.74 6.48
N SER A 204 11.10 10.44 7.72
CA SER A 204 11.69 9.28 8.39
C SER A 204 10.65 8.41 9.05
N TYR A 205 10.94 7.12 9.05
CA TYR A 205 10.24 6.14 9.87
C TYR A 205 11.24 5.41 10.77
N TYR A 206 11.00 5.39 12.08
CA TYR A 206 11.96 4.90 13.09
C TYR A 206 13.38 5.45 12.89
N ASN A 207 13.49 6.77 12.71
CA ASN A 207 14.75 7.49 12.49
C ASN A 207 15.54 7.08 11.24
N LYS A 208 14.88 6.47 10.24
CA LYS A 208 15.50 6.12 8.96
C LYS A 208 14.76 6.81 7.81
N GLU A 209 15.52 7.46 6.95
CA GLU A 209 15.06 8.06 5.69
C GLU A 209 14.98 6.97 4.61
N TYR A 210 13.87 6.24 4.58
CA TYR A 210 13.62 5.20 3.57
C TYR A 210 13.27 5.82 2.22
N LEU A 211 13.66 5.12 1.15
CA LEU A 211 13.38 5.54 -0.23
C LEU A 211 12.28 4.70 -0.90
N GLY A 212 12.26 3.39 -0.61
CA GLY A 212 11.36 2.43 -1.26
C GLY A 212 9.90 2.48 -0.82
N ALA A 213 9.09 1.57 -1.39
CA ALA A 213 7.64 1.69 -1.36
C ALA A 213 6.98 1.48 0.02
N ALA A 214 7.58 0.69 0.91
CA ALA A 214 6.93 0.34 2.17
C ALA A 214 6.94 1.51 3.17
N HIS A 215 8.10 2.11 3.40
CA HIS A 215 8.29 3.09 4.47
C HIS A 215 8.85 4.43 3.98
N GLY A 216 9.00 4.58 2.67
CA GLY A 216 9.87 5.58 2.08
C GLY A 216 9.21 6.57 1.15
N LEU A 217 10.07 7.45 0.63
CA LEU A 217 9.70 8.60 -0.18
C LEU A 217 8.90 8.21 -1.44
N CYS A 218 9.19 7.09 -2.09
CA CYS A 218 8.54 6.69 -3.34
C CYS A 218 7.00 6.68 -3.25
N THR A 219 6.44 5.91 -2.31
CA THR A 219 4.98 5.78 -2.16
C THR A 219 4.34 7.07 -1.65
N ILE A 220 5.06 7.85 -0.85
CA ILE A 220 4.59 9.18 -0.42
C ILE A 220 4.44 10.11 -1.62
N LEU A 221 5.39 10.12 -2.55
CA LEU A 221 5.28 10.91 -3.76
C LEU A 221 4.16 10.37 -4.67
N GLN A 222 4.07 9.04 -4.82
CA GLN A 222 3.05 8.39 -5.63
C GLN A 222 1.63 8.74 -5.17
N VAL A 223 1.37 8.74 -3.86
CA VAL A 223 0.03 9.06 -3.36
C VAL A 223 -0.32 10.53 -3.60
N LEU A 224 0.64 11.45 -3.46
CA LEU A 224 0.40 12.89 -3.67
C LEU A 224 0.03 13.20 -5.12
N ILE A 225 0.69 12.56 -6.09
CA ILE A 225 0.36 12.72 -7.52
C ILE A 225 -0.93 12.01 -7.93
N SER A 226 -1.46 11.12 -7.08
CA SER A 226 -2.72 10.44 -7.32
C SER A 226 -3.96 11.31 -7.02
N PHE A 227 -3.77 12.55 -6.54
CA PHE A 227 -4.85 13.53 -6.30
C PHE A 227 -4.68 14.79 -7.16
N PRO A 228 -5.21 14.81 -8.41
CA PRO A 228 -5.09 15.96 -9.30
C PRO A 228 -5.64 17.27 -8.71
N GLN A 229 -6.69 17.19 -7.89
CA GLN A 229 -7.29 18.35 -7.23
C GLN A 229 -6.34 19.04 -6.25
N PHE A 230 -5.40 18.30 -5.64
CA PHE A 230 -4.33 18.85 -4.81
C PHE A 230 -3.23 19.46 -5.68
N ILE A 231 -2.74 18.71 -6.67
CA ILE A 231 -1.66 19.15 -7.57
C ILE A 231 -2.02 20.44 -8.32
N HIS A 232 -3.27 20.62 -8.72
CA HIS A 232 -3.74 21.85 -9.37
C HIS A 232 -3.83 23.04 -8.43
N LYS A 233 -4.13 22.83 -7.14
CA LYS A 233 -4.28 23.90 -6.15
C LYS A 233 -2.96 24.35 -5.54
N GLU A 234 -1.93 23.50 -5.56
CA GLU A 234 -0.67 23.72 -4.84
C GLU A 234 0.56 23.70 -5.79
N PRO A 235 0.81 24.76 -6.58
CA PRO A 235 1.90 24.79 -7.56
C PRO A 235 3.29 24.57 -6.96
N GLN A 236 3.54 25.12 -5.76
CA GLN A 236 4.83 24.92 -5.10
C GLN A 236 5.00 23.48 -4.61
N ALA A 237 3.94 22.87 -4.07
CA ALA A 237 3.99 21.45 -3.70
C ALA A 237 4.25 20.57 -4.91
N LYS A 238 3.58 20.86 -6.04
CA LYS A 238 3.83 20.18 -7.32
C LYS A 238 5.30 20.27 -7.74
N GLN A 239 5.92 21.45 -7.63
CA GLN A 239 7.33 21.62 -7.96
C GLN A 239 8.24 20.82 -7.03
N ASP A 240 8.00 20.87 -5.72
CA ASP A 240 8.79 20.11 -4.74
C ASP A 240 8.68 18.60 -4.99
N ILE A 241 7.47 18.09 -5.24
CA ILE A 241 7.20 16.69 -5.59
C ILE A 241 7.97 16.30 -6.85
N LYS A 242 7.88 17.12 -7.91
CA LYS A 242 8.60 16.86 -9.16
C LYS A 242 10.11 16.78 -8.92
N THR A 243 10.67 17.75 -8.19
CA THR A 243 12.09 17.74 -7.85
C THR A 243 12.47 16.50 -7.06
N CYS A 244 11.67 16.07 -6.08
CA CYS A 244 11.91 14.81 -5.38
C CYS A 244 11.91 13.59 -6.32
N ILE A 245 10.97 13.52 -7.27
CA ILE A 245 10.92 12.43 -8.26
C ILE A 245 12.17 12.43 -9.14
N ASP A 246 12.54 13.58 -9.71
CA ASP A 246 13.74 13.70 -10.56
C ASP A 246 15.01 13.26 -9.78
N MET A 247 15.12 13.67 -8.52
CA MET A 247 16.22 13.28 -7.63
C MET A 247 16.18 11.78 -7.29
N LEU A 248 15.01 11.21 -7.00
CA LEU A 248 14.88 9.78 -6.69
C LEU A 248 15.31 8.92 -7.89
N ILE A 249 14.91 9.29 -9.11
CA ILE A 249 15.33 8.64 -10.35
C ILE A 249 16.86 8.72 -10.51
N SER A 250 17.48 9.85 -10.16
CA SER A 250 18.93 10.01 -10.23
C SER A 250 19.72 9.11 -9.25
N LEU A 251 19.05 8.51 -8.26
CA LEU A 251 19.65 7.54 -7.34
C LEU A 251 19.66 6.11 -7.88
N GLN A 252 19.15 5.86 -9.09
CA GLN A 252 19.21 4.54 -9.71
C GLN A 252 20.66 4.08 -9.85
N THR A 253 20.94 2.85 -9.41
CA THR A 253 22.26 2.24 -9.47
C THR A 253 22.58 1.78 -10.90
N ALA A 254 23.85 1.49 -11.19
CA ALA A 254 24.29 1.08 -12.53
C ALA A 254 23.57 -0.17 -13.08
N ASN A 255 23.09 -1.05 -12.20
CA ASN A 255 22.31 -2.25 -12.55
C ASN A 255 20.79 -2.03 -12.53
N GLY A 256 20.33 -0.78 -12.38
CA GLY A 256 18.91 -0.41 -12.41
C GLY A 256 18.17 -0.53 -11.07
N ASN A 257 18.86 -0.93 -9.99
CA ASN A 257 18.29 -1.00 -8.65
C ASN A 257 18.27 0.38 -7.95
N PHE A 258 17.79 0.44 -6.70
CA PHE A 258 17.73 1.66 -5.91
C PHE A 258 18.21 1.42 -4.48
N PRO A 259 18.89 2.41 -3.85
CA PRO A 259 19.27 2.33 -2.44
C PRO A 259 18.04 2.26 -1.54
N CYS A 260 18.15 1.54 -0.42
CA CYS A 260 16.99 1.33 0.47
C CYS A 260 16.69 2.58 1.31
N THR A 261 17.74 3.31 1.68
CA THR A 261 17.70 4.49 2.55
C THR A 261 18.75 5.51 2.11
N MET A 262 18.61 6.76 2.54
CA MET A 262 19.62 7.80 2.31
C MET A 262 21.01 7.44 2.82
N ASN A 263 21.11 6.62 3.88
CA ASN A 263 22.39 6.18 4.45
C ASN A 263 23.14 5.17 3.57
N GLU A 264 22.48 4.56 2.58
CA GLU A 264 23.09 3.64 1.62
C GLU A 264 23.57 4.35 0.34
N ILE A 265 23.54 5.68 0.28
CA ILE A 265 24.04 6.44 -0.88
C ILE A 265 25.57 6.62 -0.75
N GLY A 266 26.29 6.45 -1.86
CA GLY A 266 27.74 6.67 -1.94
C GLY A 266 28.56 5.53 -1.31
N PRO A 267 29.57 5.80 -0.47
CA PRO A 267 30.52 4.78 -0.02
C PRO A 267 29.92 3.70 0.89
N LYS A 268 28.70 3.93 1.40
CA LYS A 268 27.95 2.97 2.22
C LYS A 268 26.95 2.16 1.39
N GLN A 269 27.03 2.24 0.06
CA GLN A 269 26.19 1.48 -0.82
C GLN A 269 26.40 -0.01 -0.61
N ARG A 270 25.26 -0.70 -0.55
CA ARG A 270 25.17 -2.16 -0.45
C ARG A 270 25.85 -2.80 -1.66
N SER A 271 26.57 -3.89 -1.43
CA SER A 271 27.18 -4.66 -2.51
C SER A 271 26.11 -5.28 -3.40
N GLU A 272 26.39 -5.44 -4.70
CA GLU A 272 25.47 -6.10 -5.65
C GLU A 272 25.06 -7.51 -5.19
N GLN A 273 25.94 -8.21 -4.47
CA GLN A 273 25.69 -9.56 -3.99
C GLN A 273 24.63 -9.61 -2.88
N ASP A 274 24.46 -8.51 -2.14
CA ASP A 274 23.58 -8.38 -0.98
C ASP A 274 22.39 -7.46 -1.22
N GLU A 275 22.14 -7.09 -2.47
CA GLU A 275 21.07 -6.18 -2.88
C GLU A 275 19.67 -6.61 -2.45
N LEU A 276 18.85 -5.62 -2.10
CA LEU A 276 17.42 -5.83 -1.88
C LEU A 276 16.71 -5.56 -3.20
N VAL A 277 15.99 -6.56 -3.69
CA VAL A 277 15.15 -6.48 -4.89
C VAL A 277 13.73 -6.86 -4.46
N HIS A 278 13.15 -6.03 -3.61
CA HIS A 278 11.85 -6.26 -2.99
C HIS A 278 10.88 -5.12 -3.31
N TRP A 279 9.58 -5.37 -3.20
CA TRP A 279 8.59 -4.29 -3.24
C TRP A 279 8.87 -3.23 -2.16
N CYS A 280 9.22 -3.65 -0.94
CA CYS A 280 9.47 -2.71 0.15
C CYS A 280 10.75 -1.88 -0.03
N HIS A 281 11.79 -2.46 -0.65
CA HIS A 281 13.11 -1.85 -0.81
C HIS A 281 13.77 -2.34 -2.10
N GLY A 282 14.16 -1.40 -2.96
CA GLY A 282 14.77 -1.66 -4.27
C GLY A 282 13.84 -1.38 -5.44
N ALA A 283 14.29 -1.71 -6.65
CA ALA A 283 13.60 -1.44 -7.91
C ALA A 283 12.15 -1.96 -8.00
N PRO A 284 11.75 -3.11 -7.43
CA PRO A 284 10.36 -3.56 -7.61
C PRO A 284 9.29 -2.65 -7.00
N GLY A 285 9.66 -1.73 -6.11
CA GLY A 285 8.74 -0.76 -5.53
C GLY A 285 9.05 0.72 -5.83
N ASN A 286 10.26 1.04 -6.30
CA ASN A 286 10.64 2.40 -6.70
C ASN A 286 10.30 2.61 -8.19
#